data_AF-A0AA40E2H7-F1
#
_entry.id   AF-A0AA40E2H7-F1
#
_cell.length_a   1.000
_cell.length_b   1.000
_cell.length_c   1.000
_cell.angle_alpha   90.00
_cell.angle_beta   90.00
_cell.angle_gamma   90.00
#
_symmetry.space_group_name_H-M   'P 1'
#
loop_
_entity.id
_entity.type
_entity.pdbx_description
1 polymer ?
#
loop_
_entity_poly.entity_id
_entity_poly.type
_entity_poly.pdbx_seq_one_letter_code
_entity_poly.pdbx_strand_id
1 'polypeptide(L)'
;MASLLDLGSANWSYYSVPAAFVLVMIPHTYANFSAGKNYDLANPRKTEEYCAKDTTMDKVTLRRISRARAAVSNGFETLGLYAAGIVAANASGAVPTATLNALALGYLVSRAIYNYIYVFMQDNARAAPLRSLVWLAGLVVIFSLFLKAGGGVVN
;
A
#
# COMPACT_ATOMS: atom_id res chain seq x y z
N MET A 1 -7.19 29.16 15.37
CA MET A 1 -6.06 28.35 14.86
C MET A 1 -6.62 26.99 14.46
N ALA A 2 -6.98 26.79 13.20
CA ALA A 2 -7.36 25.47 12.71
C ALA A 2 -6.09 24.61 12.68
N SER A 3 -6.14 23.47 13.36
CA SER A 3 -5.05 22.49 13.32
C SER A 3 -4.85 22.05 11.87
N LEU A 4 -3.60 22.03 11.40
CA LEU A 4 -3.22 21.45 10.09
C LEU A 4 -3.65 19.97 9.95
N LEU A 5 -4.09 19.36 11.07
CA LEU A 5 -4.60 18.00 11.19
C LEU A 5 -5.94 17.99 11.93
N ASP A 6 -6.92 18.80 11.53
CA ASP A 6 -8.31 18.58 11.92
C ASP A 6 -8.89 17.36 11.17
N LEU A 7 -8.34 16.18 11.50
CA LEU A 7 -8.74 14.88 10.95
C LEU A 7 -10.12 14.44 11.46
N GLY A 8 -10.74 15.19 12.39
CA GLY A 8 -11.99 14.84 13.06
C GLY A 8 -13.23 15.46 12.42
N SER A 9 -13.14 16.68 11.87
CA SER A 9 -14.31 17.40 11.32
C SER A 9 -14.56 17.15 9.84
N ALA A 10 -13.50 16.91 9.04
CA ALA A 10 -13.61 16.73 7.60
C ALA A 10 -13.52 15.25 7.20
N ASN A 11 -14.42 14.79 6.32
CA ASN A 11 -14.37 13.44 5.77
C ASN A 11 -13.33 13.37 4.63
N TRP A 12 -12.09 13.06 4.97
CA TRP A 12 -10.98 12.93 4.01
C TRP A 12 -10.79 11.48 3.54
N SER A 13 -11.62 10.54 3.99
CA SER A 13 -11.50 9.12 3.66
C SER A 13 -11.48 8.85 2.14
N TYR A 14 -12.17 9.65 1.32
CA TYR A 14 -12.08 9.55 -0.14
C TYR A 14 -10.68 9.85 -0.70
N TYR A 15 -9.97 10.84 -0.15
CA TYR A 15 -8.60 11.20 -0.57
C TYR A 15 -7.58 10.13 -0.19
N SER A 16 -7.93 9.22 0.72
CA SER A 16 -7.06 8.09 1.06
C SER A 16 -6.91 7.09 -0.10
N VAL A 17 -7.86 7.03 -1.04
CA VAL A 17 -7.78 6.11 -2.19
C VAL A 17 -6.66 6.50 -3.16
N PRO A 18 -6.58 7.76 -3.67
CA PRO A 18 -5.43 8.17 -4.47
C PRO A 18 -4.13 8.17 -3.66
N ALA A 19 -4.16 8.49 -2.35
CA ALA A 19 -2.98 8.38 -1.49
C ALA A 19 -2.47 6.93 -1.40
N ALA A 20 -3.38 5.94 -1.28
CA ALA A 20 -3.04 4.53 -1.27
C ALA A 20 -2.42 4.08 -2.60
N PHE A 21 -2.95 4.55 -3.74
CA PHE A 21 -2.34 4.29 -5.05
C PHE A 21 -0.90 4.82 -5.11
N VAL A 22 -0.66 6.06 -4.66
CA VAL A 22 0.69 6.63 -4.59
C VAL A 22 1.60 5.77 -3.70
N LEU A 23 1.14 5.35 -2.52
CA LEU A 23 1.91 4.46 -1.64
C LEU A 23 2.25 3.12 -2.31
N VAL A 24 1.33 2.52 -3.08
CA VAL A 24 1.57 1.29 -3.86
C VAL A 24 2.64 1.52 -4.93
N MET A 25 2.74 2.73 -5.49
CA MET A 25 3.71 3.08 -6.52
C MET A 25 5.10 3.47 -6.01
N ILE A 26 5.28 3.79 -4.72
CA ILE A 26 6.60 4.14 -4.15
C ILE A 26 7.67 3.04 -4.35
N PRO A 27 7.39 1.74 -4.12
CA PRO A 27 8.37 0.70 -4.41
C PRO A 27 8.68 0.60 -5.91
N HIS A 28 7.71 0.90 -6.79
CA HIS A 28 7.95 0.95 -8.24
C HIS A 28 8.98 2.02 -8.61
N THR A 29 8.87 3.23 -8.06
CA THR A 29 9.85 4.28 -8.30
C THR A 29 11.21 3.89 -7.77
N TYR A 30 11.29 3.33 -6.55
CA TYR A 30 12.54 2.81 -6.00
C TYR A 30 13.19 1.75 -6.91
N ALA A 31 12.43 0.80 -7.44
CA ALA A 31 12.93 -0.25 -8.32
C ALA A 31 13.51 0.32 -9.63
N ASN A 32 12.82 1.30 -10.25
CA ASN A 32 13.29 1.94 -11.48
C ASN A 32 14.58 2.74 -11.24
N PHE A 33 14.62 3.55 -10.18
CA PHE A 33 15.83 4.32 -9.85
C PHE A 33 17.02 3.40 -9.53
N SER A 34 16.77 2.33 -8.77
CA SER A 34 17.82 1.38 -8.39
C SER A 34 18.33 0.52 -9.57
N ALA A 35 17.52 0.36 -10.61
CA ALA A 35 17.92 -0.37 -11.82
C ALA A 35 18.95 0.40 -12.66
N GLY A 36 19.00 1.73 -12.56
CA GLY A 36 19.96 2.58 -13.27
C GLY A 36 19.93 2.32 -14.79
N LYS A 37 21.09 1.97 -15.37
CA LYS A 37 21.24 1.65 -16.80
C LYS A 37 20.37 0.48 -17.29
N ASN A 38 19.91 -0.38 -16.39
CA ASN A 38 19.09 -1.54 -16.72
C ASN A 38 17.59 -1.20 -16.83
N TYR A 39 17.22 0.06 -16.57
CA TYR A 39 15.86 0.55 -16.80
C TYR A 39 15.69 0.98 -18.26
N ASP A 40 14.94 0.19 -19.03
CA ASP A 40 14.53 0.53 -20.40
C ASP A 40 13.13 1.16 -20.39
N LEU A 41 13.04 2.40 -20.88
CA LEU A 41 11.77 3.14 -20.98
C LEU A 41 10.80 2.53 -22.00
N ALA A 42 11.32 1.88 -23.06
CA ALA A 42 10.49 1.20 -24.04
C ALA A 42 9.92 -0.12 -23.50
N ASN A 43 10.65 -0.79 -22.60
CA ASN A 43 10.28 -2.08 -22.03
C ASN A 43 10.36 -2.08 -20.48
N PRO A 44 9.62 -1.21 -19.77
CA PRO A 44 9.79 -1.02 -18.32
C PRO A 44 9.44 -2.26 -17.50
N ARG A 45 8.62 -3.16 -18.04
CA ARG A 45 8.26 -4.44 -17.39
C ARG A 45 9.40 -5.46 -17.42
N LYS A 46 10.40 -5.30 -18.29
CA LYS A 46 11.58 -6.18 -18.37
C LYS A 46 12.73 -5.75 -17.46
N THR A 47 12.57 -4.66 -16.70
CA THR A 47 13.60 -4.13 -15.80
C THR A 47 14.19 -5.19 -14.88
N GLU A 48 13.37 -6.06 -14.27
CA GLU A 48 13.86 -7.10 -13.37
C GLU A 48 14.71 -8.16 -14.09
N GLU A 49 14.31 -8.54 -15.31
CA GLU A 49 15.07 -9.45 -16.17
C GLU A 49 16.43 -8.85 -16.56
N TYR A 50 16.45 -7.56 -16.92
CA TYR A 50 17.69 -6.86 -17.27
C TYR A 50 18.64 -6.74 -16.07
N CYS A 51 18.12 -6.37 -14.90
CA CYS A 51 18.90 -6.35 -13.66
C CYS A 51 19.46 -7.73 -13.31
N ALA A 52 18.69 -8.81 -13.52
CA ALA A 52 19.14 -10.17 -13.21
C ALA A 52 20.28 -10.66 -14.11
N LYS A 53 20.41 -10.12 -15.33
CA LYS A 53 21.50 -10.43 -16.27
C LYS A 53 22.77 -9.60 -16.01
N ASP A 54 22.67 -8.51 -15.24
CA ASP A 54 23.80 -7.64 -14.93
C ASP A 54 24.66 -8.23 -13.81
N THR A 55 25.77 -8.87 -14.19
CA THR A 55 26.73 -9.47 -13.23
C THR A 55 27.49 -8.43 -12.40
N THR A 56 27.42 -7.15 -12.77
CA THR A 56 28.07 -6.05 -12.03
C THR A 56 27.19 -5.46 -10.93
N MET A 57 25.90 -5.82 -10.89
CA MET A 57 24.96 -5.31 -9.90
C MET A 57 25.14 -6.00 -8.53
N ASP A 58 25.10 -5.20 -7.47
CA ASP A 58 25.09 -5.73 -6.10
C ASP A 58 23.87 -6.63 -5.84
N LYS A 59 24.11 -7.79 -5.23
CA LYS A 59 23.09 -8.80 -4.95
C LYS A 59 22.02 -8.30 -3.97
N VAL A 60 22.36 -7.41 -3.04
CA VAL A 60 21.37 -6.83 -2.11
C VAL A 60 20.41 -5.95 -2.90
N THR A 61 20.94 -5.08 -3.76
CA THR A 61 20.18 -4.19 -4.63
C THR A 61 19.26 -4.98 -5.57
N LEU A 62 19.77 -6.04 -6.22
CA LEU A 62 18.96 -6.90 -7.08
C LEU A 62 17.77 -7.53 -6.32
N ARG A 63 18.00 -8.05 -5.12
CA ARG A 63 16.92 -8.59 -4.27
C ARG A 63 15.92 -7.52 -3.86
N ARG A 64 16.38 -6.31 -3.52
CA ARG A 64 15.49 -5.18 -3.17
C ARG A 64 14.61 -4.75 -4.34
N ILE A 65 15.14 -4.73 -5.56
CA ILE A 65 14.37 -4.46 -6.78
C ILE A 65 13.27 -5.51 -6.96
N SER A 66 13.61 -6.80 -6.84
CA SER A 66 12.64 -7.90 -6.94
C SER A 66 11.54 -7.80 -5.87
N ARG A 67 11.91 -7.56 -4.60
CA ARG A 67 10.96 -7.35 -3.50
C ARG A 67 10.07 -6.11 -3.71
N ALA A 68 10.61 -5.04 -4.28
CA ALA A 68 9.85 -3.85 -4.61
C ALA A 68 8.79 -4.12 -5.69
N ARG A 69 9.12 -4.90 -6.73
CA ARG A 69 8.13 -5.35 -7.73
C ARG A 69 7.04 -6.22 -7.12
N ALA A 70 7.42 -7.17 -6.26
CA ALA A 70 6.48 -8.01 -5.53
C ALA A 70 5.55 -7.17 -4.61
N ALA A 71 6.09 -6.16 -3.93
CA ALA A 71 5.31 -5.26 -3.07
C ALA A 71 4.27 -4.45 -3.86
N VAL A 72 4.60 -4.03 -5.09
CA VAL A 72 3.68 -3.34 -6.01
C VAL A 72 2.54 -4.27 -6.42
N SER A 73 2.86 -5.49 -6.89
CA SER A 73 1.85 -6.49 -7.26
C SER A 73 0.87 -6.74 -6.11
N ASN A 74 1.40 -6.99 -4.92
CA ASN A 74 0.59 -7.20 -3.72
C ASN A 74 -0.26 -5.97 -3.34
N GLY A 75 0.27 -4.77 -3.53
CA GLY A 75 -0.49 -3.53 -3.34
C GLY A 75 -1.71 -3.48 -4.25
N PHE A 76 -1.53 -3.76 -5.54
CA PHE A 76 -2.62 -3.75 -6.52
C PHE A 76 -3.67 -4.84 -6.31
N GLU A 77 -3.30 -6.01 -5.78
CA GLU A 77 -4.25 -7.08 -5.41
C GLU A 77 -5.31 -6.62 -4.39
N THR A 78 -4.94 -5.70 -3.49
CA THR A 78 -5.83 -5.25 -2.39
C THR A 78 -6.39 -3.85 -2.59
N LEU A 79 -5.76 -3.02 -3.44
CA LEU A 79 -6.14 -1.62 -3.65
C LEU A 79 -7.59 -1.48 -4.15
N GLY A 80 -8.02 -2.33 -5.09
CA GLY A 80 -9.38 -2.31 -5.62
C GLY A 80 -10.42 -2.60 -4.53
N LEU A 81 -10.14 -3.60 -3.69
CA LEU A 81 -11.04 -3.97 -2.58
C LEU A 81 -11.09 -2.87 -1.51
N TYR A 82 -9.96 -2.24 -1.21
CA TYR A 82 -9.90 -1.07 -0.32
C TYR A 82 -10.73 0.11 -0.85
N ALA A 83 -10.52 0.49 -2.12
CA ALA A 83 -11.25 1.58 -2.76
C ALA A 83 -12.77 1.34 -2.75
N ALA A 84 -13.19 0.12 -3.09
CA ALA A 84 -14.59 -0.29 -3.01
C ALA A 84 -15.14 -0.20 -1.57
N GLY A 85 -14.36 -0.62 -0.57
CA GLY A 85 -14.75 -0.52 0.84
C GLY A 85 -14.94 0.92 1.31
N ILE A 86 -14.04 1.83 0.95
CA ILE A 86 -14.17 3.27 1.26
C ILE A 86 -15.45 3.84 0.64
N VAL A 87 -15.69 3.57 -0.64
CA VAL A 87 -16.89 4.06 -1.32
C VAL A 87 -18.16 3.48 -0.70
N ALA A 88 -18.20 2.17 -0.45
CA ALA A 88 -19.36 1.49 0.14
C ALA A 88 -19.68 2.00 1.55
N ALA A 89 -18.68 2.15 2.41
CA ALA A 89 -18.85 2.60 3.79
C ALA A 89 -19.27 4.08 3.88
N ASN A 90 -18.82 4.93 2.94
CA ASN A 90 -19.32 6.29 2.84
C ASN A 90 -20.75 6.33 2.28
N ALA A 91 -21.02 5.56 1.22
CA ALA A 91 -22.32 5.54 0.54
C ALA A 91 -23.45 4.99 1.41
N SER A 92 -23.15 4.16 2.41
CA SER A 92 -24.16 3.67 3.35
C SER A 92 -24.73 4.76 4.26
N GLY A 93 -24.01 5.88 4.45
CA GLY A 93 -24.41 6.97 5.36
C GLY A 93 -24.43 6.60 6.85
N ALA A 94 -24.19 5.33 7.19
CA ALA A 94 -24.34 4.80 8.54
C ALA A 94 -23.03 4.77 9.34
N VAL A 95 -21.88 4.99 8.69
CA VAL A 95 -20.57 4.94 9.34
C VAL A 95 -20.12 6.35 9.74
N PRO A 96 -19.84 6.62 11.03
CA PRO A 96 -19.35 7.92 11.45
C PRO A 96 -18.05 8.32 10.73
N THR A 97 -17.96 9.59 10.30
CA THR A 97 -16.78 10.15 9.62
C THR A 97 -15.47 9.88 10.35
N ALA A 98 -15.45 10.01 11.69
CA ALA A 98 -14.27 9.71 12.49
C ALA A 98 -13.81 8.25 12.34
N THR A 99 -14.74 7.29 12.21
CA THR A 99 -14.42 5.88 11.98
C THR A 99 -13.90 5.65 10.57
N LEU A 100 -14.49 6.29 9.55
CA LEU A 100 -14.01 6.22 8.17
C LEU A 100 -12.58 6.74 8.04
N ASN A 101 -12.31 7.91 8.63
CA ASN A 101 -10.97 8.52 8.65
C ASN A 101 -9.96 7.65 9.40
N ALA A 102 -10.34 7.06 10.55
CA ALA A 102 -9.46 6.17 11.31
C ALA A 102 -9.10 4.89 10.53
N LEU A 103 -10.09 4.25 9.88
CA LEU A 103 -9.86 3.08 9.03
C LEU A 103 -9.00 3.44 7.82
N ALA A 104 -9.28 4.56 7.16
CA ALA A 104 -8.47 5.05 6.05
C ALA A 104 -7.01 5.29 6.45
N LEU A 105 -6.77 5.93 7.60
CA LEU A 105 -5.43 6.12 8.15
C LEU A 105 -4.75 4.78 8.42
N GLY A 106 -5.46 3.86 9.07
CA GLY A 106 -4.96 2.53 9.40
C GLY A 106 -4.47 1.75 8.18
N TYR A 107 -5.23 1.81 7.06
CA TYR A 107 -4.80 1.19 5.82
C TYR A 107 -3.55 1.84 5.23
N LEU A 108 -3.51 3.19 5.15
CA LEU A 108 -2.35 3.92 4.62
C LEU A 108 -1.07 3.63 5.41
N VAL A 109 -1.16 3.66 6.75
CA VAL A 109 -0.05 3.34 7.64
C VAL A 109 0.39 1.89 7.48
N SER A 110 -0.55 0.94 7.44
CA SER A 110 -0.26 -0.48 7.17
C SER A 110 0.50 -0.64 5.84
N ARG A 111 0.06 0.04 4.77
CA ARG A 111 0.74 -0.02 3.46
C ARG A 111 2.14 0.56 3.48
N ALA A 112 2.34 1.71 4.14
CA ALA A 112 3.66 2.32 4.26
C ALA A 112 4.64 1.39 5.02
N ILE A 113 4.20 0.83 6.15
CA ILE A 113 5.00 -0.09 6.96
C ILE A 113 5.28 -1.39 6.18
N TYR A 114 4.28 -1.97 5.52
CA TYR A 114 4.44 -3.18 4.72
C TYR A 114 5.49 -3.00 3.63
N ASN A 115 5.41 -1.90 2.87
CA ASN A 115 6.38 -1.59 1.81
C ASN A 115 7.80 -1.46 2.38
N TYR A 116 7.96 -0.75 3.49
CA TYR A 116 9.26 -0.59 4.14
C TYR A 116 9.85 -1.93 4.60
N ILE A 117 9.05 -2.75 5.30
CA ILE A 117 9.49 -4.07 5.77
C ILE A 117 9.90 -4.94 4.59
N TYR A 118 9.06 -5.02 3.56
CA TYR A 118 9.29 -5.93 2.44
C TYR A 118 10.52 -5.50 1.64
N VAL A 119 10.66 -4.23 1.31
CA VAL A 119 11.77 -3.76 0.46
C VAL A 119 13.09 -3.75 1.24
N PHE A 120 13.13 -3.24 2.47
CA PHE A 120 14.38 -2.91 3.15
C PHE A 120 14.72 -3.82 4.32
N MET A 121 13.75 -4.27 5.12
CA MET A 121 14.06 -5.03 6.35
C MET A 121 14.31 -6.51 6.10
N GLN A 122 13.83 -7.05 4.98
CA GLN A 122 13.99 -8.46 4.63
C GLN A 122 15.42 -8.87 4.23
N ASP A 123 16.39 -7.97 4.30
CA ASP A 123 17.81 -8.38 4.28
C ASP A 123 18.15 -9.27 5.49
N ASN A 124 17.41 -9.08 6.60
CA ASN A 124 17.36 -10.03 7.69
C ASN A 124 16.13 -10.94 7.55
N ALA A 125 16.34 -12.23 7.32
CA ALA A 125 15.26 -13.21 7.15
C ALA A 125 14.29 -13.27 8.34
N ARG A 126 14.73 -12.91 9.56
CA ARG A 126 13.87 -12.87 10.76
C ARG A 126 12.77 -11.80 10.69
N ALA A 127 12.92 -10.78 9.85
CA ALA A 127 11.92 -9.74 9.65
C ALA A 127 10.80 -10.17 8.68
N ALA A 128 10.96 -11.30 7.97
CA ALA A 128 10.00 -11.74 6.97
C ALA A 128 8.57 -11.98 7.49
N PRO A 129 8.33 -12.51 8.70
CA PRO A 129 6.98 -12.69 9.24
C PRO A 129 6.25 -11.37 9.55
N LEU A 130 6.99 -10.31 9.87
CA LEU A 130 6.39 -9.01 10.24
C LEU A 130 5.54 -8.42 9.11
N ARG A 131 5.94 -8.62 7.85
CA ARG A 131 5.14 -8.14 6.70
C ARG A 131 3.76 -8.81 6.68
N SER A 132 3.66 -10.08 7.04
CA SER A 132 2.40 -10.82 6.97
C SER A 132 1.43 -10.33 8.03
N LEU A 133 1.92 -10.01 9.23
CA LEU A 133 1.12 -9.42 10.30
C LEU A 133 0.60 -8.03 9.89
N VAL A 134 1.47 -7.18 9.33
CA VAL A 134 1.07 -5.83 8.88
C VAL A 134 0.08 -5.90 7.72
N TRP A 135 0.28 -6.85 6.79
CA TRP A 135 -0.66 -7.09 5.68
C TRP A 135 -2.02 -7.55 6.19
N LEU A 136 -2.05 -8.47 7.16
CA LEU A 136 -3.29 -8.92 7.79
C LEU A 136 -4.04 -7.77 8.47
N ALA A 137 -3.33 -6.87 9.16
CA ALA A 137 -3.94 -5.67 9.73
C ALA A 137 -4.60 -4.79 8.65
N GLY A 138 -3.95 -4.61 7.49
CA GLY A 138 -4.54 -3.91 6.35
C GLY A 138 -5.79 -4.62 5.80
N LEU A 139 -5.77 -5.96 5.73
CA LEU A 139 -6.93 -6.74 5.31
C LEU A 139 -8.11 -6.63 6.29
N VAL A 140 -7.84 -6.64 7.60
CA VAL A 140 -8.85 -6.42 8.64
C VAL A 140 -9.52 -5.05 8.49
N VAL A 141 -8.75 -4.01 8.15
CA VAL A 141 -9.30 -2.68 7.85
C VAL A 141 -10.24 -2.72 6.65
N ILE A 142 -9.84 -3.37 5.55
CA ILE A 142 -10.67 -3.53 4.36
C ILE A 142 -12.00 -4.22 4.72
N PHE A 143 -11.95 -5.36 5.41
CA PHE A 143 -13.17 -6.07 5.80
C PHE A 143 -14.03 -5.26 6.77
N SER A 144 -13.42 -4.51 7.68
CA SER A 144 -14.15 -3.62 8.60
C SER A 144 -14.96 -2.56 7.86
N LEU A 145 -14.45 -2.03 6.74
CA LEU A 145 -15.20 -1.08 5.91
C LEU A 145 -16.48 -1.71 5.35
N PHE A 146 -16.39 -2.91 4.76
CA PHE A 146 -17.56 -3.61 4.22
C PHE A 146 -18.55 -4.04 5.29
N LEU A 147 -18.07 -4.58 6.41
CA LEU A 147 -18.92 -5.01 7.52
C LEU A 147 -19.68 -3.82 8.12
N LYS A 148 -19.02 -2.66 8.27
CA LYS A 148 -19.67 -1.43 8.76
C LYS A 148 -20.62 -0.83 7.73
N ALA A 149 -20.30 -0.94 6.43
CA ALA A 149 -21.21 -0.51 5.37
C ALA A 149 -22.52 -1.32 5.38
N GLY A 150 -22.44 -2.65 5.51
CA GLY A 150 -23.61 -3.55 5.52
C GLY A 150 -24.35 -3.59 6.85
N GLY A 151 -23.63 -3.55 7.99
CA GLY A 151 -24.23 -3.56 9.32
C GLY A 151 -24.97 -2.27 9.69
N GLY A 152 -24.73 -1.20 8.93
CA GLY A 152 -25.47 0.07 9.06
C GLY A 152 -26.81 0.11 8.33
N VAL A 153 -27.23 -0.97 7.66
CA VAL A 153 -28.51 -1.06 6.91
C VAL A 153 -29.66 -1.53 7.81
N VAL A 154 -29.61 -1.25 9.12
CA VAL A 154 -30.73 -1.54 10.01
C VAL A 154 -31.60 -0.29 10.07
N ASN A 155 -32.75 -0.36 9.37
CA ASN A 155 -33.84 0.62 9.40
C ASN A 155 -34.30 0.94 10.83
#